data_AF-A0A9P1EA04-F1
#
_entry.id   AF-A0A9P1EA04-F1
#
_cell.length_a   1.000
_cell.length_b   1.000
_cell.length_c   1.000
_cell.angle_alpha   90.00
_cell.angle_beta   90.00
_cell.angle_gamma   90.00
#
_symmetry.space_group_name_H-M   'P 1'
#
loop_
_entity.id
_entity.type
_entity.pdbx_description
1 polymer ?
#
loop_
_entity_poly.entity_id
_entity_poly.type
_entity_poly.pdbx_seq_one_letter_code
_entity_poly.pdbx_strand_id
1 'polypeptide(L)'
;MAYLSQDEDERDFMSYAASMLQIIFPDLKKVITKFLSEKGIDIKPVKIPSESHHPSVEFDPDKDMRWTAVLVQGACLILVVFKTASEENYMPYMATRLKALKSKVGTQEDIESPFDLRGAQMVRTCLGASSDLKRAIINQVINSINSDGMMADVMAYVFSMLEYNEMNSFMFIYETILITKSSILKRPEIQHEVELLTDAMVKIGECDHPQFARYLLHSAYQTYLERSKFPILFAVACKLKELAHKVESIKQFVVPDIASSSLVTDLVKEHQEFLKSGKSNILKRHISFLTDHLEDAFEEDSTDDDSE
;
A
#
# COMPACT_ATOMS: atom_id res chain seq x y z
N MET A 1 4.84 -21.96 -4.91
CA MET A 1 3.90 -22.36 -5.99
C MET A 1 2.49 -22.26 -5.43
N ALA A 2 1.72 -21.26 -5.86
CA ALA A 2 0.29 -21.23 -5.55
C ALA A 2 -0.40 -22.18 -6.53
N TYR A 3 -0.91 -23.30 -6.02
CA TYR A 3 -1.87 -24.12 -6.75
C TYR A 3 -3.17 -23.31 -6.81
N LEU A 4 -3.51 -22.80 -7.99
CA LEU A 4 -4.90 -22.43 -8.26
C LEU A 4 -5.72 -23.71 -8.15
N SER A 5 -6.84 -23.67 -7.42
CA SER A 5 -7.72 -24.82 -7.37
C SER A 5 -8.27 -25.07 -8.79
N GLN A 6 -8.63 -26.31 -9.10
CA GLN A 6 -9.19 -26.66 -10.40
C GLN A 6 -10.65 -26.20 -10.57
N ASP A 7 -11.16 -25.39 -9.64
CA ASP A 7 -12.55 -24.97 -9.59
C ASP A 7 -12.83 -23.92 -10.68
N GLU A 8 -13.88 -24.18 -11.46
CA GLU A 8 -14.31 -23.33 -12.58
C GLU A 8 -14.71 -21.94 -12.06
N ASP A 9 -15.32 -21.91 -10.87
CA ASP A 9 -15.75 -20.70 -10.17
C ASP A 9 -14.58 -19.73 -9.90
N GLU A 10 -13.41 -20.25 -9.48
CA GLU A 10 -12.25 -19.40 -9.21
C GLU A 10 -11.68 -18.75 -10.47
N ARG A 11 -11.71 -19.47 -11.60
CA ARG A 11 -11.21 -18.97 -12.88
C ARG A 11 -12.10 -17.88 -13.44
N ASP A 12 -13.41 -18.06 -13.32
CA ASP A 12 -14.39 -17.08 -13.75
C ASP A 12 -14.30 -15.81 -12.91
N PHE A 13 -14.18 -15.95 -11.58
CA PHE A 13 -13.96 -14.82 -10.67
C PHE A 13 -12.64 -14.06 -10.98
N MET A 14 -11.55 -14.77 -11.30
CA MET A 14 -10.30 -14.13 -11.70
C MET A 14 -10.38 -13.43 -13.04
N SER A 15 -11.10 -14.01 -14.01
CA SER A 15 -11.34 -13.39 -15.32
C SER A 15 -12.18 -12.12 -15.17
N TYR A 16 -13.15 -12.13 -14.26
CA TYR A 16 -13.94 -10.96 -13.89
C TYR A 16 -13.08 -9.84 -13.30
N ALA A 17 -12.31 -10.12 -12.24
CA ALA A 17 -11.44 -9.14 -11.60
C ALA A 17 -10.40 -8.57 -12.60
N ALA A 18 -9.81 -9.44 -13.42
CA ALA A 18 -8.91 -9.03 -14.49
C ALA A 18 -9.58 -8.10 -15.51
N SER A 19 -10.84 -8.37 -15.87
CA SER A 19 -11.61 -7.54 -16.79
C SER A 19 -11.90 -6.16 -16.21
N MET A 20 -12.23 -6.05 -14.92
CA MET A 20 -12.38 -4.75 -14.24
C MET A 20 -11.11 -3.91 -14.31
N LEU A 21 -9.94 -4.51 -14.07
CA LEU A 21 -8.66 -3.79 -14.21
C LEU A 21 -8.43 -3.31 -15.65
N GLN A 22 -8.83 -4.09 -16.65
CA GLN A 22 -8.73 -3.69 -18.06
C GLN A 22 -9.71 -2.57 -18.44
N ILE A 23 -10.89 -2.51 -17.81
CA ILE A 23 -11.84 -1.43 -18.02
C ILE A 23 -11.26 -0.11 -17.49
N ILE A 24 -10.66 -0.12 -16.30
CA ILE A 24 -10.03 1.07 -15.71
C ILE A 24 -8.73 1.44 -16.42
N PHE A 25 -7.91 0.44 -16.74
CA PHE A 25 -6.61 0.62 -17.39
C PHE A 25 -6.50 -0.27 -18.63
N PRO A 26 -7.00 0.20 -19.80
CA PRO A 26 -6.95 -0.55 -21.05
C PRO A 26 -5.53 -1.03 -21.43
N ASP A 27 -4.51 -0.25 -21.08
CA ASP A 27 -3.10 -0.56 -21.33
C ASP A 27 -2.60 -1.81 -20.58
N LEU A 28 -3.27 -2.22 -19.50
CA LEU A 28 -2.92 -3.44 -18.77
C LEU A 28 -3.34 -4.72 -19.51
N LYS A 29 -4.17 -4.63 -20.56
CA LYS A 29 -4.70 -5.78 -21.29
C LYS A 29 -3.63 -6.79 -21.68
N LYS A 30 -2.50 -6.31 -22.22
CA LYS A 30 -1.39 -7.20 -22.64
C LYS A 30 -0.75 -7.92 -21.45
N VAL A 31 -0.50 -7.21 -20.35
CA VAL A 31 0.12 -7.76 -19.13
C VAL A 31 -0.81 -8.77 -18.47
N ILE A 32 -2.10 -8.43 -18.36
CA ILE A 32 -3.12 -9.29 -17.75
C ILE A 32 -3.36 -10.55 -18.58
N THR A 33 -3.46 -10.43 -19.92
CA THR A 33 -3.63 -11.59 -20.81
C THR A 33 -2.44 -12.54 -20.75
N LYS A 34 -1.22 -11.99 -20.72
CA LYS A 34 -0.02 -12.80 -20.53
C LYS A 34 -0.04 -13.51 -19.17
N PHE A 35 -0.32 -12.77 -18.09
CA PHE A 35 -0.37 -13.33 -16.74
C PHE A 35 -1.42 -14.45 -16.59
N LEU A 36 -2.64 -14.26 -17.10
CA LEU A 36 -3.70 -15.26 -16.99
C LEU A 36 -3.43 -16.49 -17.87
N SER A 37 -2.87 -16.32 -19.06
CA SER A 37 -2.49 -17.46 -19.91
C SER A 37 -1.38 -18.31 -19.29
N GLU A 38 -0.39 -17.70 -18.62
CA GLU A 38 0.63 -18.43 -17.83
C GLU A 38 0.03 -19.22 -16.65
N LYS A 39 -1.18 -18.85 -16.20
CA LYS A 39 -1.95 -19.56 -15.18
C LYS A 39 -2.94 -20.58 -15.76
N GLY A 40 -2.99 -20.74 -17.09
CA GLY A 40 -3.97 -21.60 -17.76
C GLY A 40 -5.41 -21.08 -17.68
N ILE A 41 -5.59 -19.77 -17.43
CA ILE A 41 -6.88 -19.10 -17.41
C ILE A 41 -7.02 -18.39 -18.76
N ASP A 42 -7.98 -18.83 -19.58
CA ASP A 42 -8.30 -18.16 -20.83
C ASP A 42 -9.26 -16.99 -20.56
N ILE A 43 -8.85 -15.77 -20.92
CA ILE A 43 -9.70 -14.60 -20.74
C ILE A 43 -10.74 -14.62 -21.85
N LYS A 44 -11.98 -14.98 -21.48
CA LYS A 44 -13.12 -14.55 -22.28
C LYS A 44 -13.29 -13.05 -22.02
N PRO A 45 -13.19 -12.18 -23.03
CA PRO A 45 -13.43 -10.75 -22.83
C PRO A 45 -14.88 -10.58 -22.37
N VAL A 46 -15.06 -10.35 -21.07
CA VAL A 46 -16.35 -10.01 -20.48
C VAL A 46 -16.68 -8.61 -20.97
N LYS A 47 -17.69 -8.48 -21.84
CA LYS A 47 -18.03 -7.17 -22.43
C LYS A 47 -18.65 -6.25 -21.40
N ILE A 48 -19.30 -6.83 -20.38
CA ILE A 48 -19.93 -6.13 -19.26
C ILE A 48 -19.88 -7.05 -18.03
N PRO A 49 -19.55 -6.54 -16.83
CA PRO A 49 -19.62 -7.26 -15.54
C PRO A 49 -20.88 -8.13 -15.30
N SER A 50 -21.99 -7.86 -15.98
CA SER A 50 -23.23 -8.64 -15.95
C SER A 50 -23.17 -10.06 -16.50
N GLU A 51 -22.14 -10.39 -17.28
CA GLU A 51 -22.02 -11.72 -17.89
C GLU A 51 -21.29 -12.73 -16.99
N SER A 52 -20.79 -12.34 -15.81
CA SER A 52 -20.17 -13.30 -14.86
C SER A 52 -21.23 -13.94 -13.97
N HIS A 53 -21.56 -15.21 -14.19
CA HIS A 53 -22.54 -15.98 -13.40
C HIS A 53 -22.03 -16.40 -12.01
N HIS A 54 -21.04 -15.72 -11.43
CA HIS A 54 -20.44 -16.15 -10.17
C HIS A 54 -21.32 -15.74 -8.98
N PRO A 55 -21.75 -16.69 -8.11
CA PRO A 55 -22.71 -16.41 -7.02
C PRO A 55 -22.18 -15.47 -5.94
N SER A 56 -20.87 -15.19 -5.90
CA SER A 56 -20.26 -14.17 -5.01
C SER A 56 -20.19 -12.77 -5.62
N VAL A 57 -20.69 -12.58 -6.85
CA VAL A 57 -20.73 -11.29 -7.55
C VAL A 57 -22.18 -11.08 -7.98
N GLU A 58 -22.99 -10.46 -7.12
CA GLU A 58 -24.33 -10.02 -7.53
C GLU A 58 -24.18 -8.84 -8.48
N PHE A 59 -24.38 -9.10 -9.77
CA PHE A 59 -24.47 -8.05 -10.77
C PHE A 59 -25.87 -8.03 -11.37
N ASP A 60 -26.44 -6.83 -11.48
CA ASP A 60 -27.72 -6.58 -12.13
C ASP A 60 -27.46 -5.96 -13.53
N PRO A 61 -27.51 -6.76 -14.62
CA PRO A 61 -27.31 -6.29 -15.99
C PRO A 61 -28.23 -5.16 -16.43
N ASP A 62 -29.41 -5.06 -15.82
CA ASP A 62 -30.46 -4.12 -16.23
C ASP A 62 -30.25 -2.72 -15.62
N LYS A 63 -29.24 -2.57 -14.75
CA LYS A 63 -28.78 -1.26 -14.27
C LYS A 63 -27.55 -0.86 -15.05
N ASP A 64 -27.69 0.11 -15.95
CA ASP A 64 -26.59 0.86 -16.55
C ASP A 64 -25.54 1.20 -15.48
N MET A 65 -24.43 0.45 -15.44
CA MET A 65 -23.44 0.66 -14.39
C MET A 65 -22.77 2.01 -14.63
N ARG A 66 -23.08 2.96 -13.74
CA ARG A 66 -22.53 4.31 -13.80
C ARG A 66 -21.01 4.23 -13.66
N TRP A 67 -20.31 5.05 -14.43
CA TRP A 67 -18.84 5.13 -14.40
C TRP A 67 -18.28 5.36 -12.98
N THR A 68 -19.04 6.05 -12.12
CA THR A 68 -18.74 6.21 -10.69
C THR A 68 -18.59 4.88 -9.96
N ALA A 69 -19.50 3.92 -10.17
CA ALA A 69 -19.44 2.59 -9.58
C ALA A 69 -18.24 1.79 -10.12
N VAL A 70 -17.99 1.86 -11.43
CA VAL A 70 -16.81 1.24 -12.07
C VAL A 70 -15.52 1.72 -11.40
N LEU A 71 -15.35 3.03 -11.25
CA LEU A 71 -14.16 3.64 -10.67
C LEU A 71 -13.97 3.24 -9.20
N VAL A 72 -15.03 3.32 -8.39
CA VAL A 72 -14.97 2.97 -6.97
C VAL A 72 -14.62 1.49 -6.79
N GLN A 73 -15.32 0.60 -7.49
CA GLN A 73 -15.09 -0.84 -7.36
C GLN A 73 -13.71 -1.25 -7.87
N GLY A 74 -13.26 -0.72 -9.00
CA GLY A 74 -11.93 -1.08 -9.49
C GLY A 74 -10.79 -0.40 -8.71
N ALA A 75 -11.02 0.75 -8.06
CA ALA A 75 -10.09 1.28 -7.06
C ALA A 75 -9.99 0.35 -5.84
N CYS A 76 -11.12 -0.16 -5.33
CA CYS A 76 -11.12 -1.21 -4.30
C CYS A 76 -10.34 -2.44 -4.74
N LEU A 77 -10.52 -2.88 -5.99
CA LEU A 77 -9.76 -4.00 -6.56
C LEU A 77 -8.26 -3.73 -6.57
N ILE A 78 -7.82 -2.56 -7.01
CA ILE A 78 -6.41 -2.17 -6.98
C ILE A 78 -5.88 -2.27 -5.54
N LEU A 79 -6.58 -1.72 -4.55
CA LEU A 79 -6.14 -1.79 -3.15
C LEU A 79 -6.02 -3.24 -2.65
N VAL A 80 -6.97 -4.11 -3.01
CA VAL A 80 -6.94 -5.54 -2.64
C VAL A 80 -5.75 -6.28 -3.25
N VAL A 81 -5.33 -5.94 -4.49
CA VAL A 81 -4.13 -6.53 -5.10
C VAL A 81 -2.89 -6.33 -4.22
N PHE A 82 -2.80 -5.21 -3.49
CA PHE A 82 -1.65 -4.85 -2.66
C PHE A 82 -1.81 -5.11 -1.16
N LYS A 83 -3.04 -5.27 -0.67
CA LYS A 83 -3.33 -5.44 0.76
C LYS A 83 -3.56 -6.91 1.12
N THR A 84 -2.89 -7.38 2.17
CA THR A 84 -3.23 -8.66 2.80
C THR A 84 -4.48 -8.49 3.67
N ALA A 85 -5.56 -9.18 3.32
CA ALA A 85 -6.84 -9.18 4.03
C ALA A 85 -6.91 -10.34 5.04
N SER A 86 -7.39 -10.05 6.25
CA SER A 86 -7.75 -11.04 7.28
C SER A 86 -9.17 -10.77 7.80
N GLU A 87 -9.76 -11.76 8.46
CA GLU A 87 -11.09 -11.62 9.10
C GLU A 87 -11.14 -10.40 10.04
N GLU A 88 -10.05 -10.18 10.79
CA GLU A 88 -9.95 -9.09 11.76
C GLU A 88 -9.88 -7.70 11.13
N ASN A 89 -9.35 -7.57 9.91
CA ASN A 89 -9.00 -6.27 9.34
C ASN A 89 -9.78 -5.89 8.07
N TYR A 90 -10.37 -6.86 7.36
CA TYR A 90 -10.86 -6.61 6.01
C TYR A 90 -12.09 -5.71 6.00
N MET A 91 -13.13 -6.06 6.77
CA MET A 91 -14.38 -5.30 6.76
C MET A 91 -14.19 -3.85 7.22
N PRO A 92 -13.51 -3.56 8.37
CA PRO A 92 -13.27 -2.17 8.77
C PRO A 92 -12.41 -1.40 7.76
N TYR A 93 -11.39 -2.06 7.19
CA TYR A 93 -10.54 -1.45 6.16
C TYR A 93 -11.36 -1.08 4.94
N MET A 94 -12.08 -2.04 4.35
CA MET A 94 -12.81 -1.85 3.11
C MET A 94 -13.96 -0.85 3.25
N ALA A 95 -14.71 -0.88 4.35
CA ALA A 95 -15.75 0.11 4.63
C ALA A 95 -15.18 1.54 4.68
N THR A 96 -14.01 1.72 5.31
CA THR A 96 -13.32 3.02 5.35
C THR A 96 -12.90 3.48 3.95
N ARG A 97 -12.32 2.58 3.14
CA ARG A 97 -11.87 2.90 1.78
C ARG A 97 -13.04 3.20 0.84
N LEU A 98 -14.10 2.42 0.92
CA LEU A 98 -15.31 2.60 0.13
C LEU A 98 -15.96 3.96 0.39
N LYS A 99 -16.08 4.36 1.67
CA LYS A 99 -16.59 5.68 2.05
C LYS A 99 -15.73 6.81 1.45
N ALA A 100 -14.40 6.70 1.56
CA ALA A 100 -13.50 7.72 1.03
C ALA A 100 -13.54 7.80 -0.50
N LEU A 101 -13.56 6.65 -1.19
CA LEU A 101 -13.67 6.57 -2.64
C LEU A 101 -14.98 7.15 -3.17
N LYS A 102 -16.12 6.83 -2.51
CA LYS A 102 -17.42 7.44 -2.83
C LYS A 102 -17.39 8.96 -2.71
N SER A 103 -16.71 9.48 -1.68
CA SER A 103 -16.52 10.92 -1.51
C SER A 103 -15.70 11.53 -2.64
N LYS A 104 -14.65 10.83 -3.13
CA LYS A 104 -13.81 11.32 -4.23
C LYS A 104 -14.53 11.39 -5.57
N VAL A 105 -15.50 10.51 -5.82
CA VAL A 105 -16.34 10.58 -7.03
C VAL A 105 -17.63 11.40 -6.84
N GLY A 106 -17.83 12.01 -5.66
CA GLY A 106 -19.00 12.84 -5.37
C GLY A 106 -20.35 12.11 -5.37
N THR A 107 -20.37 10.79 -5.10
CA THR A 107 -21.61 9.99 -5.16
C THR A 107 -22.16 9.65 -3.78
N GLN A 108 -23.49 9.70 -3.66
CA GLN A 108 -24.24 9.19 -2.51
C GLN A 108 -24.84 7.80 -2.79
N GLU A 109 -24.67 7.27 -4.00
CA GLU A 109 -25.17 5.95 -4.38
C GLU A 109 -24.66 4.87 -3.45
N ASP A 110 -25.49 3.88 -3.16
CA ASP A 110 -25.10 2.73 -2.38
C ASP A 110 -24.26 1.78 -3.25
N ILE A 111 -22.97 2.08 -3.34
CA ILE A 111 -21.97 1.23 -3.98
C ILE A 111 -21.40 0.32 -2.90
N GLU A 112 -21.65 -0.97 -3.02
CA GLU A 112 -21.12 -1.99 -2.11
C GLU A 112 -19.68 -2.39 -2.46
N SER A 113 -19.04 -3.11 -1.54
CA SER A 113 -17.72 -3.68 -1.82
C SER A 113 -17.82 -4.72 -2.94
N PRO A 114 -16.93 -4.69 -3.95
CA PRO A 114 -16.99 -5.65 -5.05
C PRO A 114 -16.61 -7.08 -4.64
N PHE A 115 -16.02 -7.26 -3.45
CA PHE A 115 -15.53 -8.55 -2.99
C PHE A 115 -15.83 -8.77 -1.51
N ASP A 116 -16.25 -9.98 -1.16
CA ASP A 116 -16.16 -10.46 0.22
C ASP A 116 -14.70 -10.78 0.60
N LEU A 117 -14.48 -11.24 1.83
CA LEU A 117 -13.14 -11.59 2.31
C LEU A 117 -12.48 -12.68 1.45
N ARG A 118 -13.25 -13.69 1.04
CA ARG A 118 -12.74 -14.82 0.24
C ARG A 118 -12.28 -14.31 -1.13
N GLY A 119 -13.12 -13.54 -1.81
CA GLY A 119 -12.79 -12.91 -3.09
C GLY A 119 -11.57 -12.01 -2.98
N ALA A 120 -11.46 -11.22 -1.91
CA ALA A 120 -10.30 -10.37 -1.67
C ALA A 120 -9.01 -11.18 -1.48
N GLN A 121 -9.05 -12.27 -0.71
CA GLN A 121 -7.92 -13.17 -0.54
C GLN A 121 -7.52 -13.87 -1.84
N MET A 122 -8.50 -14.24 -2.68
CA MET A 122 -8.25 -14.81 -3.99
C MET A 122 -7.58 -13.82 -4.94
N VAL A 123 -8.10 -12.59 -5.04
CA VAL A 123 -7.47 -11.50 -5.81
C VAL A 123 -6.03 -11.28 -5.35
N ARG A 124 -5.81 -11.17 -4.03
CA ARG A 124 -4.47 -10.96 -3.48
C ARG A 124 -3.51 -12.10 -3.81
N THR A 125 -3.98 -13.35 -3.68
CA THR A 125 -3.15 -14.55 -3.91
C THR A 125 -2.86 -14.77 -5.39
N CYS A 126 -3.79 -14.41 -6.27
CA CYS A 126 -3.65 -14.61 -7.70
C CYS A 126 -2.99 -13.40 -8.37
N LEU A 127 -3.70 -12.27 -8.44
CA LEU A 127 -3.22 -11.06 -9.10
C LEU A 127 -2.08 -10.42 -8.31
N GLY A 128 -2.22 -10.33 -6.98
CA GLY A 128 -1.22 -9.71 -6.10
C GLY A 128 0.10 -10.45 -5.97
N ALA A 129 0.16 -11.73 -6.39
CA ALA A 129 1.40 -12.50 -6.45
C ALA A 129 2.29 -12.16 -7.66
N SER A 130 1.75 -11.49 -8.68
CA SER A 130 2.52 -11.09 -9.87
C SER A 130 3.21 -9.76 -9.66
N SER A 131 4.53 -9.77 -9.50
CA SER A 131 5.34 -8.55 -9.40
C SER A 131 5.25 -7.67 -10.65
N ASP A 132 5.15 -8.28 -11.83
CA ASP A 132 5.02 -7.55 -13.10
C ASP A 132 3.67 -6.85 -13.21
N LEU A 133 2.58 -7.52 -12.80
CA LEU A 133 1.25 -6.92 -12.77
C LEU A 133 1.18 -5.79 -11.73
N LYS A 134 1.71 -6.01 -10.52
CA LYS A 134 1.80 -4.97 -9.48
C LYS A 134 2.55 -3.73 -9.99
N ARG A 135 3.72 -3.92 -10.62
CA ARG A 135 4.49 -2.83 -11.24
C ARG A 135 3.68 -2.09 -12.30
N ALA A 136 3.00 -2.83 -13.19
CA ALA A 136 2.20 -2.24 -14.24
C ALA A 136 1.03 -1.42 -13.68
N ILE A 137 0.34 -1.92 -12.65
CA ILE A 137 -0.73 -1.19 -11.96
C ILE A 137 -0.19 0.09 -11.31
N ILE A 138 0.95 0.03 -10.60
CA ILE A 138 1.56 1.22 -9.99
C ILE A 138 1.86 2.29 -11.05
N ASN A 139 2.45 1.91 -12.18
CA ASN A 139 2.72 2.86 -13.28
C ASN A 139 1.44 3.50 -13.82
N GLN A 140 0.35 2.73 -13.95
CA GLN A 140 -0.93 3.25 -14.40
C GLN A 140 -1.55 4.21 -13.38
N VAL A 141 -1.47 3.90 -12.09
CA VAL A 141 -1.91 4.79 -11.01
C VAL A 141 -1.12 6.11 -11.06
N ILE A 142 0.21 6.05 -11.13
CA ILE A 142 1.09 7.24 -11.24
C ILE A 142 0.73 8.09 -12.46
N ASN A 143 0.54 7.48 -13.63
CA ASN A 143 0.20 8.24 -14.83
C ASN A 143 -1.19 8.89 -14.75
N SER A 144 -2.11 8.25 -14.02
CA SER A 144 -3.51 8.70 -13.93
C SER A 144 -3.72 9.87 -12.98
N ILE A 145 -2.82 10.12 -12.01
CA ILE A 145 -2.96 11.25 -11.07
C ILE A 145 -2.82 12.62 -11.77
N ASN A 146 -2.16 12.66 -12.93
CA ASN A 146 -1.96 13.90 -13.70
C ASN A 146 -3.06 14.11 -14.76
N SER A 147 -4.10 13.27 -14.76
CA SER A 147 -5.27 13.44 -15.64
C SER A 147 -6.27 14.40 -15.00
N ASP A 148 -7.30 14.79 -15.75
CA ASP A 148 -8.40 15.60 -15.21
C ASP A 148 -9.60 14.72 -14.80
N GLY A 149 -10.35 15.20 -13.80
CA GLY A 149 -11.64 14.66 -13.38
C GLY A 149 -11.58 13.49 -12.41
N MET A 150 -12.73 12.82 -12.23
CA MET A 150 -12.95 11.81 -11.18
C MET A 150 -11.89 10.68 -11.13
N MET A 151 -11.36 10.30 -12.29
CA MET A 151 -10.32 9.26 -12.37
C MET A 151 -9.05 9.70 -11.64
N ALA A 152 -8.63 10.95 -11.81
CA ALA A 152 -7.44 11.48 -11.16
C ALA A 152 -7.63 11.58 -9.65
N ASP A 153 -8.78 12.05 -9.18
CA ASP A 153 -9.09 12.14 -7.74
C ASP A 153 -9.10 10.77 -7.05
N VAL A 154 -9.70 9.78 -7.71
CA VAL A 154 -9.73 8.39 -7.24
C VAL A 154 -8.32 7.80 -7.24
N MET A 155 -7.55 8.02 -8.31
CA MET A 155 -6.19 7.47 -8.41
C MET A 155 -5.21 8.19 -7.48
N ALA A 156 -5.40 9.47 -7.18
CA ALA A 156 -4.64 10.18 -6.13
C ALA A 156 -4.92 9.57 -4.74
N TYR A 157 -6.18 9.22 -4.46
CA TYR A 157 -6.50 8.47 -3.25
C TYR A 157 -5.83 7.10 -3.23
N VAL A 158 -5.93 6.32 -4.31
CA VAL A 158 -5.26 5.01 -4.41
C VAL A 158 -3.75 5.15 -4.28
N PHE A 159 -3.15 6.16 -4.90
CA PHE A 159 -1.73 6.49 -4.84
C PHE A 159 -1.29 6.65 -3.38
N SER A 160 -1.92 7.56 -2.63
CA SER A 160 -1.62 7.80 -1.21
C SER A 160 -1.72 6.54 -0.34
N MET A 161 -2.67 5.65 -0.68
CA MET A 161 -2.86 4.39 0.05
C MET A 161 -1.79 3.34 -0.24
N LEU A 162 -1.13 3.42 -1.39
CA LEU A 162 -0.10 2.48 -1.82
C LEU A 162 1.32 2.97 -1.50
N GLU A 163 1.48 4.24 -1.10
CA GLU A 163 2.77 4.80 -0.71
C GLU A 163 3.40 3.98 0.42
N TYR A 164 4.66 3.60 0.20
CA TYR A 164 5.46 2.79 1.12
C TYR A 164 4.80 1.45 1.51
N ASN A 165 3.76 0.99 0.78
CA ASN A 165 3.14 -0.30 1.04
C ASN A 165 4.18 -1.42 0.84
N GLU A 166 4.14 -2.43 1.72
CA GLU A 166 5.17 -3.48 1.83
C GLU A 166 6.59 -2.95 2.23
N MET A 167 6.77 -1.67 2.58
CA MET A 167 8.03 -1.08 3.07
C MET A 167 7.98 -0.65 4.55
N ASN A 168 7.01 -1.14 5.31
CA ASN A 168 6.77 -0.73 6.70
C ASN A 168 8.01 -0.82 7.61
N SER A 169 8.84 -1.85 7.46
CA SER A 169 10.05 -1.98 8.27
C SER A 169 11.08 -0.91 7.99
N PHE A 170 11.27 -0.58 6.71
CA PHE A 170 12.13 0.52 6.30
C PHE A 170 11.58 1.85 6.84
N MET A 171 10.28 2.12 6.67
CA MET A 171 9.68 3.37 7.15
C MET A 171 9.74 3.52 8.67
N PHE A 172 9.56 2.43 9.43
CA PHE A 172 9.73 2.47 10.88
C PHE A 172 11.15 2.89 11.27
N ILE A 173 12.16 2.29 10.64
CA ILE A 173 13.57 2.64 10.88
C ILE A 173 13.84 4.08 10.44
N TYR A 174 13.32 4.48 9.28
CA TYR A 174 13.51 5.82 8.74
C TYR A 174 12.97 6.90 9.69
N GLU A 175 11.70 6.79 10.06
CA GLU A 175 11.02 7.78 10.91
C GLU A 175 11.61 7.84 12.33
N THR A 176 11.96 6.69 12.90
CA THR A 176 12.38 6.63 14.30
C THR A 176 13.88 6.79 14.52
N ILE A 177 14.73 6.35 13.58
CA ILE A 177 16.17 6.27 13.79
C ILE A 177 16.92 7.21 12.83
N LEU A 178 16.56 7.21 11.54
CA LEU A 178 17.28 7.99 10.53
C LEU A 178 16.96 9.48 10.61
N ILE A 179 15.68 9.86 10.69
CA ILE A 179 15.26 11.27 10.82
C ILE A 179 15.89 11.91 12.07
N THR A 180 15.96 11.16 13.17
CA THR A 180 16.55 11.66 14.42
C THR A 180 18.08 11.73 14.37
N LYS A 181 18.73 11.15 13.35
CA LYS A 181 20.20 10.95 13.28
C LYS A 181 20.75 10.29 14.54
N SER A 182 20.09 9.22 14.99
CA SER A 182 20.40 8.57 16.27
C SER A 182 21.88 8.15 16.38
N SER A 183 22.47 8.26 17.58
CA SER A 183 23.84 7.80 17.85
C SER A 183 24.01 6.29 17.65
N ILE A 184 22.94 5.52 17.78
CA ILE A 184 22.99 4.06 17.66
C ILE A 184 23.49 3.60 16.29
N LEU A 185 23.33 4.42 15.24
CA LEU A 185 23.82 4.14 13.89
C LEU A 185 25.35 4.01 13.81
N LYS A 186 26.08 4.42 14.86
CA LYS A 186 27.54 4.31 14.96
C LYS A 186 28.00 3.09 15.77
N ARG A 187 27.07 2.27 16.25
CA ARG A 187 27.36 1.12 17.11
C ARG A 187 27.95 -0.01 16.27
N PRO A 188 29.16 -0.52 16.60
CA PRO A 188 29.78 -1.61 15.85
C PRO A 188 28.89 -2.86 15.77
N GLU A 189 28.07 -3.11 16.79
CA GLU A 189 27.20 -4.28 16.89
C GLU A 189 26.10 -4.33 15.82
N ILE A 190 25.73 -3.18 15.23
CA ILE A 190 24.70 -3.10 14.17
C ILE A 190 25.25 -2.56 12.85
N GLN A 191 26.57 -2.38 12.74
CA GLN A 191 27.22 -1.77 11.59
C GLN A 191 26.83 -2.44 10.26
N HIS A 192 26.71 -3.77 10.26
CA HIS A 192 26.29 -4.51 9.07
C HIS A 192 24.86 -4.16 8.62
N GLU A 193 23.90 -4.04 9.54
CA GLU A 193 22.54 -3.63 9.17
C GLU A 193 22.51 -2.17 8.69
N VAL A 194 23.35 -1.30 9.25
CA VAL A 194 23.49 0.10 8.82
C VAL A 194 24.05 0.20 7.40
N GLU A 195 25.01 -0.65 7.03
CA GLU A 195 25.53 -0.75 5.67
C GLU A 195 24.44 -1.20 4.69
N LEU A 196 23.72 -2.28 5.03
CA LEU A 196 22.59 -2.76 4.21
C LEU A 196 21.50 -1.69 4.06
N LEU A 197 21.24 -0.91 5.11
CA LEU A 197 20.24 0.16 5.10
C LEU A 197 20.69 1.31 4.21
N THR A 198 21.97 1.64 4.26
CA THR A 198 22.59 2.65 3.39
C THR A 198 22.46 2.25 1.93
N ASP A 199 22.77 1.00 1.59
CA ASP A 199 22.61 0.50 0.22
C ASP A 199 21.14 0.54 -0.23
N ALA A 200 20.21 0.14 0.66
CA ALA A 200 18.78 0.21 0.38
C ALA A 200 18.32 1.66 0.12
N MET A 201 18.79 2.63 0.91
CA MET A 201 18.49 4.05 0.72
C MET A 201 19.04 4.58 -0.60
N VAL A 202 20.27 4.22 -0.97
CA VAL A 202 20.85 4.58 -2.27
C VAL A 202 19.98 4.06 -3.41
N LYS A 203 19.55 2.80 -3.34
CA LYS A 203 18.67 2.23 -4.37
C LYS A 203 17.29 2.85 -4.41
N ILE A 204 16.70 3.17 -3.26
CA ILE A 204 15.44 3.92 -3.21
C ILE A 204 15.61 5.31 -3.85
N GLY A 205 16.72 6.00 -3.57
CA GLY A 205 17.01 7.33 -4.12
C GLY A 205 17.29 7.36 -5.62
N GLU A 206 17.63 6.21 -6.22
CA GLU A 206 17.74 6.04 -7.68
C GLU A 206 16.36 5.88 -8.37
N CYS A 207 15.27 5.75 -7.63
CA CYS A 207 13.92 5.59 -8.16
C CYS A 207 13.21 6.95 -8.33
N ASP A 208 12.60 7.19 -9.49
CA ASP A 208 11.80 8.41 -9.75
C ASP A 208 10.62 8.56 -8.77
N HIS A 209 10.10 7.42 -8.27
CA HIS A 209 9.06 7.38 -7.26
C HIS A 209 9.50 6.51 -6.05
N PRO A 210 10.29 7.08 -5.12
CA PRO A 210 10.84 6.38 -3.96
C PRO A 210 9.78 5.65 -3.11
N GLN A 211 8.59 6.24 -2.97
CA GLN A 211 7.47 5.70 -2.22
C GLN A 211 6.91 4.39 -2.80
N PHE A 212 7.21 4.06 -4.06
CA PHE A 212 6.85 2.78 -4.69
C PHE A 212 8.05 1.91 -5.00
N ALA A 213 9.22 2.17 -4.40
CA ALA A 213 10.46 1.45 -4.67
C ALA A 213 10.30 -0.07 -4.55
N ARG A 214 9.46 -0.55 -3.63
CA ARG A 214 9.16 -1.99 -3.50
C ARG A 214 8.66 -2.65 -4.79
N TYR A 215 7.91 -1.91 -5.61
CA TYR A 215 7.34 -2.41 -6.87
C TYR A 215 8.16 -1.98 -8.08
N LEU A 216 8.76 -0.80 -8.04
CA LEU A 216 9.44 -0.18 -9.18
C LEU A 216 10.94 -0.49 -9.27
N LEU A 217 11.60 -0.87 -8.17
CA LEU A 217 13.00 -1.31 -8.24
C LEU A 217 13.16 -2.57 -9.08
N HIS A 218 14.28 -2.69 -9.78
CA HIS A 218 14.65 -3.91 -10.49
C HIS A 218 14.58 -5.12 -9.54
N SER A 219 14.15 -6.29 -10.04
CA SER A 219 13.93 -7.49 -9.21
C SER A 219 15.15 -7.89 -8.38
N ALA A 220 16.35 -7.71 -8.94
CA ALA A 220 17.64 -7.92 -8.25
C ALA A 220 17.83 -7.07 -6.98
N TYR A 221 17.13 -5.92 -6.86
CA TYR A 221 17.24 -5.01 -5.73
C TYR A 221 16.04 -5.08 -4.78
N GLN A 222 14.98 -5.82 -5.11
CA GLN A 222 13.80 -5.91 -4.25
C GLN A 222 14.12 -6.53 -2.87
N THR A 223 15.14 -7.38 -2.79
CA THR A 223 15.58 -8.01 -1.55
C THR A 223 16.21 -7.05 -0.55
N TYR A 224 16.60 -5.84 -0.98
CA TYR A 224 17.18 -4.81 -0.09
C TYR A 224 16.14 -4.26 0.89
N LEU A 225 14.85 -4.36 0.56
CA LEU A 225 13.75 -3.84 1.37
C LEU A 225 13.11 -4.92 2.25
N GLU A 226 13.66 -6.14 2.25
CA GLU A 226 13.14 -7.21 3.09
C GLU A 226 13.38 -6.91 4.57
N ARG A 227 12.33 -7.08 5.39
CA ARG A 227 12.41 -6.91 6.85
C ARG A 227 13.54 -7.73 7.49
N SER A 228 13.83 -8.91 6.94
CA SER A 228 14.89 -9.81 7.41
C SER A 228 16.30 -9.24 7.28
N LYS A 229 16.51 -8.15 6.52
CA LYS A 229 17.79 -7.46 6.39
C LYS A 229 18.11 -6.53 7.54
N PHE A 230 17.10 -6.12 8.30
CA PHE A 230 17.23 -5.14 9.39
C PHE A 230 16.61 -5.61 10.71
N PRO A 231 16.84 -6.86 11.17
CA PRO A 231 16.11 -7.40 12.32
C PRO A 231 16.35 -6.61 13.62
N ILE A 232 17.57 -6.13 13.89
CA ILE A 232 17.88 -5.36 15.10
C ILE A 232 17.34 -3.94 14.96
N LEU A 233 17.64 -3.24 13.86
CA LEU A 233 17.18 -1.86 13.63
C LEU A 233 15.66 -1.78 13.63
N PHE A 234 14.98 -2.73 12.99
CA PHE A 234 13.53 -2.79 12.99
C PHE A 234 12.96 -3.06 14.39
N ALA A 235 13.57 -3.99 15.16
CA ALA A 235 13.13 -4.24 16.53
C ALA A 235 13.30 -3.01 17.45
N VAL A 236 14.40 -2.27 17.30
CA VAL A 236 14.62 -1.00 18.02
C VAL A 236 13.56 0.03 17.62
N ALA A 237 13.30 0.19 16.31
CA ALA A 237 12.29 1.11 15.80
C ALA A 237 10.88 0.79 16.31
N CYS A 238 10.49 -0.48 16.33
CA CYS A 238 9.22 -0.94 16.89
C CYS A 238 9.09 -0.55 18.36
N LYS A 239 10.07 -0.88 19.20
CA LYS A 239 10.05 -0.53 20.63
C LYS A 239 9.97 0.98 20.85
N LEU A 240 10.69 1.77 20.06
CA LEU A 240 10.63 3.23 20.16
C LEU A 240 9.24 3.76 19.81
N LYS A 241 8.60 3.26 18.74
CA LYS A 241 7.22 3.63 18.41
C LYS A 241 6.22 3.22 19.49
N GLU A 242 6.35 2.03 20.07
CA GLU A 242 5.47 1.55 21.15
C GLU A 242 5.50 2.48 22.35
N LEU A 243 6.71 2.91 22.73
CA LEU A 243 6.94 3.83 23.84
C LEU A 243 6.42 5.24 23.54
N ALA A 244 6.54 5.71 22.30
CA ALA A 244 6.11 7.05 21.91
C ALA A 244 4.59 7.18 21.81
N HIS A 245 3.91 6.19 21.24
CA HIS A 245 2.52 6.36 20.82
C HIS A 245 1.49 5.64 21.70
N LYS A 246 1.85 4.72 22.61
CA LYS A 246 0.88 3.82 23.28
C LYS A 246 -0.11 3.16 22.28
N VAL A 247 0.27 3.05 21.00
CA VAL A 247 -0.64 2.68 19.91
C VAL A 247 -0.71 1.16 19.79
N GLU A 248 -1.92 0.61 19.91
CA GLU A 248 -2.17 -0.83 19.81
C GLU A 248 -1.90 -1.41 18.42
N SER A 249 -1.92 -0.60 17.36
CA SER A 249 -1.67 -1.09 15.98
C SER A 249 -0.24 -1.61 15.79
N ILE A 250 0.72 -1.24 16.65
CA ILE A 250 2.08 -1.78 16.59
C ILE A 250 2.10 -3.27 16.96
N LYS A 251 1.16 -3.74 17.79
CA LYS A 251 1.00 -5.17 18.14
C LYS A 251 0.62 -6.05 16.95
N GLN A 252 0.15 -5.47 15.85
CA GLN A 252 -0.21 -6.21 14.64
C GLN A 252 1.01 -6.53 13.76
N PHE A 253 2.18 -5.97 14.06
CA PHE A 253 3.41 -6.29 13.34
C PHE A 253 4.10 -7.50 13.98
N VAL A 254 4.49 -8.46 13.14
CA VAL A 254 5.42 -9.52 13.55
C VAL A 254 6.80 -8.91 13.77
N VAL A 255 7.11 -8.64 15.03
CA VAL A 255 8.43 -8.18 15.48
C VAL A 255 9.35 -9.41 15.57
N PRO A 256 10.63 -9.33 15.14
CA PRO A 256 11.54 -10.45 15.25
C PRO A 256 11.80 -10.85 16.72
N ASP A 257 11.99 -12.15 16.99
CA ASP A 257 12.25 -12.69 18.35
C ASP A 257 13.43 -12.02 19.07
N ILE A 258 14.38 -11.47 18.30
CA ILE A 258 15.54 -10.72 18.83
C ILE A 258 15.15 -9.43 19.55
N ALA A 259 13.90 -8.97 19.43
CA ALA A 259 13.41 -7.79 20.13
C ALA A 259 13.53 -7.89 21.66
N SER A 260 13.54 -9.09 22.22
CA SER A 260 13.75 -9.31 23.65
C SER A 260 15.23 -9.36 24.07
N SER A 261 16.17 -9.19 23.13
CA SER A 261 17.59 -9.19 23.44
C SER A 261 18.01 -7.99 24.31
N SER A 262 19.05 -8.19 25.12
CA SER A 262 19.69 -7.11 25.89
C SER A 262 20.19 -6.00 24.96
N LEU A 263 20.79 -6.38 23.82
CA LEU A 263 21.27 -5.44 22.81
C LEU A 263 20.18 -4.47 22.35
N VAL A 264 19.02 -4.97 21.92
CA VAL A 264 17.90 -4.10 21.48
C VAL A 264 17.46 -3.17 22.60
N THR A 265 17.39 -3.67 23.84
CA THR A 265 17.00 -2.87 25.00
C THR A 265 18.01 -1.75 25.31
N ASP A 266 19.30 -2.03 25.18
CA ASP A 266 20.38 -1.06 25.39
C ASP A 266 20.39 0.01 24.29
N LEU A 267 20.20 -0.39 23.03
CA LEU A 267 20.09 0.56 21.89
C LEU A 267 18.87 1.48 22.04
N VAL A 268 17.73 0.96 22.49
CA VAL A 268 16.53 1.77 22.76
C VAL A 268 16.81 2.81 23.85
N LYS A 269 17.45 2.42 24.96
CA LYS A 269 17.83 3.35 26.04
C LYS A 269 18.78 4.44 25.53
N GLU A 270 19.82 4.05 24.78
CA GLU A 270 20.79 4.99 24.20
C GLU A 270 20.09 6.00 23.28
N HIS A 271 19.17 5.53 22.44
CA HIS A 271 18.37 6.41 21.58
C HIS A 271 17.52 7.42 22.39
N GLN A 272 16.85 6.97 23.44
CA GLN A 272 16.03 7.85 24.29
C GLN A 272 16.89 8.89 25.02
N GLU A 273 18.07 8.51 25.52
CA GLU A 273 19.03 9.42 26.13
C GLU A 273 19.54 10.45 25.11
N PHE A 274 19.82 10.01 23.88
CA PHE A 274 20.19 10.89 22.78
C PHE A 274 19.11 11.94 22.51
N LEU A 275 17.84 11.56 22.43
CA LEU A 275 16.72 12.50 22.23
C LEU A 275 16.57 13.47 23.41
N LYS A 276 16.67 12.99 24.65
CA LYS A 276 16.60 13.82 25.86
C LYS A 276 17.74 14.84 25.97
N SER A 277 18.90 14.52 25.41
CA SER A 277 20.09 15.41 25.46
C SER A 277 19.98 16.66 24.56
N GLY A 278 18.87 16.87 23.85
CA GLY A 278 18.65 18.06 23.02
C GLY A 278 19.50 18.12 21.75
N LYS A 279 20.31 17.09 21.47
CA LYS A 279 21.11 16.96 20.24
C LYS A 279 20.24 16.73 18.99
N SER A 280 18.94 16.50 19.17
CA SER A 280 17.93 16.33 18.12
C SER A 280 17.07 17.60 17.93
N ASN A 281 17.69 18.78 17.80
CA ASN A 281 16.95 20.01 17.43
C ASN A 281 16.41 19.99 15.98
N ILE A 282 16.60 18.89 15.25
CA ILE A 282 16.15 18.68 13.87
C ILE A 282 14.72 18.12 13.83
N LEU A 283 14.30 17.39 14.88
CA LEU A 283 13.00 16.70 14.91
C LEU A 283 11.80 17.65 14.85
N LYS A 284 11.88 18.81 15.54
CA LYS A 284 10.81 19.81 15.53
C LYS A 284 10.62 20.47 14.17
N ARG A 285 11.66 20.54 13.33
CA ARG A 285 11.59 21.17 12.00
C ARG A 285 11.18 20.20 10.89
N HIS A 286 11.53 18.91 11.00
CA HIS A 286 11.11 17.91 10.02
C HIS A 286 9.73 17.32 10.29
N ILE A 287 9.32 17.23 11.56
CA ILE A 287 7.92 16.90 11.89
C ILE A 287 7.02 18.06 11.47
N SER A 288 7.39 19.33 11.68
CA SER A 288 6.62 20.43 11.06
C SER A 288 6.64 20.30 9.54
N PHE A 289 7.77 20.08 8.87
CA PHE A 289 7.76 19.92 7.40
C PHE A 289 6.83 18.80 6.89
N LEU A 290 6.78 17.64 7.56
CA LEU A 290 5.89 16.54 7.18
C LEU A 290 4.44 16.75 7.65
N THR A 291 4.22 17.43 8.77
CA THR A 291 2.89 17.78 9.29
C THR A 291 2.28 18.95 8.52
N ASP A 292 3.05 19.99 8.21
CA ASP A 292 2.68 21.15 7.38
C ASP A 292 2.32 20.68 5.96
N HIS A 293 3.04 19.73 5.34
CA HIS A 293 2.64 19.14 4.04
C HIS A 293 1.44 18.18 4.12
N LEU A 294 1.10 17.69 5.32
CA LEU A 294 -0.09 16.88 5.55
C LEU A 294 -1.28 17.73 5.97
N GLU A 295 -1.09 18.92 6.55
CA GLU A 295 -2.13 19.87 6.99
C GLU A 295 -2.48 20.89 5.89
N ASP A 296 -1.50 21.35 5.09
CA ASP A 296 -1.74 22.19 3.89
C ASP A 296 -2.52 21.42 2.80
N ALA A 297 -2.51 20.08 2.85
CA ALA A 297 -3.37 19.23 2.01
C ALA A 297 -4.83 19.16 2.51
N PHE A 298 -5.16 19.81 3.64
CA PHE A 298 -6.50 19.85 4.24
C PHE A 298 -6.99 21.25 4.64
N GLU A 299 -6.22 22.33 4.47
CA GLU A 299 -6.63 23.69 4.88
C GLU A 299 -6.69 24.77 3.78
N GLU A 300 -6.49 24.47 2.50
CA GLU A 300 -6.89 25.40 1.43
C GLU A 300 -8.33 25.14 0.95
N ASP A 301 -9.31 25.54 1.76
CA ASP A 301 -10.49 26.30 1.29
C ASP A 301 -11.34 26.77 2.50
N SER A 302 -10.82 27.70 3.29
CA SER A 302 -11.68 28.58 4.08
C SER A 302 -11.00 29.92 4.38
N THR A 303 -11.07 30.85 3.43
CA THR A 303 -11.21 32.26 3.76
C THR A 303 -12.18 32.92 2.78
N ASP A 304 -13.21 33.48 3.42
CA ASP A 304 -14.36 34.21 2.92
C ASP A 304 -14.07 35.25 1.84
N ASP A 305 -15.06 35.45 0.96
CA ASP A 305 -15.36 36.79 0.44
C ASP A 305 -16.87 37.05 0.49
N ASP A 306 -17.34 37.41 1.68
CA ASP A 306 -18.49 38.29 1.84
C ASP A 306 -17.97 39.73 1.70
N SER A 307 -18.08 40.34 0.51
CA SER A 307 -18.30 41.78 0.42
C SER A 307 -18.86 42.27 -0.92
N GLU A 308 -20.03 42.91 -0.78
CA GLU A 308 -20.81 43.79 -1.70
C GLU A 308 -21.81 43.17 -2.68
#